data_AF-A0A1W9GFP6-F1
#
_entry.id   AF-A0A1W9GFP6-F1
#
_cell.length_a   1.000
_cell.length_b   1.000
_cell.length_c   1.000
_cell.angle_alpha   90.00
_cell.angle_beta   90.00
_cell.angle_gamma   90.00
#
_symmetry.space_group_name_H-M   'P 1'
#
loop_
_entity.id
_entity.type
_entity.pdbx_description
1 polymer ?
#
loop_
_entity_poly.entity_id
_entity_poly.type
_entity_poly.pdbx_seq_one_letter_code
_entity_poly.pdbx_strand_id
1 'polypeptide(L)'
;MKSAALGKNISEIEVTNISRHGFWLLLADKELFVPFKEFPWFQDASVSEIMHVEWPSPNHLYWPDLDVDLDTESIKAPEKFPLISRKSRTAKHPRRQAQTR
;
A
#
# COMPACT_ATOMS: atom_id res chain seq x y z
N MET A 1 -1.89 11.15 37.32
CA MET A 1 -1.92 10.93 35.87
C MET A 1 -0.83 11.81 35.28
N LYS A 2 0.20 11.24 34.68
CA LYS A 2 1.29 11.98 34.03
C LYS A 2 1.46 11.40 32.64
N SER A 3 1.10 12.18 31.62
CA SER A 3 1.58 12.01 30.26
C SER A 3 2.14 13.36 29.86
N ALA A 4 3.46 13.50 29.94
CA ALA A 4 4.20 14.69 29.56
C ALA A 4 5.43 14.27 28.75
N ALA A 5 5.47 14.69 27.49
CA ALA A 5 6.63 15.08 26.67
C ALA A 5 6.18 15.06 25.18
N LEU A 6 5.81 16.22 24.62
CA LEU A 6 6.66 17.12 23.81
C LEU A 6 6.98 16.60 22.39
N GLY A 7 6.36 17.25 21.41
CA GLY A 7 7.07 17.87 20.29
C GLY A 7 7.76 16.96 19.29
N LYS A 8 7.04 16.60 18.23
CA LYS A 8 7.66 16.50 16.92
C LYS A 8 6.71 17.13 15.94
N ASN A 9 7.23 18.06 15.13
CA ASN A 9 6.53 18.61 13.98
C ASN A 9 6.30 17.39 13.05
N ILE A 10 5.19 16.68 13.25
CA ILE A 10 4.79 15.57 12.39
C ILE A 10 4.47 16.31 11.11
N SER A 11 5.38 16.32 10.13
CA SER A 11 4.98 16.89 8.83
C SER A 11 3.75 16.11 8.42
N GLU A 12 2.66 16.84 8.21
CA GLU A 12 1.31 16.29 8.12
C GLU A 12 1.30 15.24 7.01
N ILE A 13 1.27 13.97 7.40
CA ILE A 13 0.90 12.90 6.50
C ILE A 13 -0.60 12.69 6.64
N GLU A 14 -1.30 12.79 5.53
CA GLU A 14 -2.75 12.67 5.52
C GLU A 14 -3.21 11.99 4.25
N VAL A 15 -4.21 11.11 4.34
CA VAL A 15 -4.92 10.62 3.18
C VAL A 15 -6.01 11.62 2.81
N THR A 16 -5.85 12.33 1.70
CA THR A 16 -6.77 13.43 1.31
C THR A 16 -7.98 12.93 0.53
N ASN A 17 -7.86 11.81 -0.18
CA ASN A 17 -8.96 11.25 -0.97
C ASN A 17 -8.77 9.75 -1.24
N ILE A 18 -9.87 8.99 -1.23
CA ILE A 18 -9.91 7.60 -1.67
C ILE A 18 -10.86 7.47 -2.86
N SER A 19 -10.42 6.76 -3.88
CA SER A 19 -11.19 6.46 -5.09
C SER A 19 -11.17 4.96 -5.40
N ARG A 20 -11.95 4.53 -6.40
CA ARG A 20 -11.92 3.15 -6.92
C ARG A 20 -10.57 2.72 -7.51
N HIS A 21 -9.65 3.65 -7.77
CA HIS A 21 -8.38 3.39 -8.45
C HIS A 21 -7.18 3.44 -7.51
N GLY A 22 -7.35 3.95 -6.30
CA GLY A 22 -6.26 4.30 -5.39
C GLY A 22 -6.64 5.47 -4.51
N PHE A 23 -5.68 5.96 -3.76
CA PHE A 23 -5.86 7.09 -2.84
C PHE A 23 -4.74 8.10 -2.94
N TRP A 24 -5.00 9.30 -2.46
CA TRP A 24 -4.05 10.40 -2.41
C TRP A 24 -3.50 10.57 -1.01
N LEU A 25 -2.20 10.78 -0.92
CA LEU A 25 -1.47 11.12 0.30
C LEU A 25 -0.89 12.51 0.16
N LEU A 26 -1.15 13.39 1.12
CA LEU A 26 -0.39 14.61 1.31
C LEU A 26 0.77 14.29 2.24
N LEU A 27 1.99 14.51 1.75
CA LEU A 27 3.23 14.29 2.49
C LEU A 27 4.11 15.53 2.37
N ALA A 28 4.28 16.29 3.47
CA ALA A 28 5.10 17.50 3.49
C ALA A 28 4.81 18.44 2.30
N ASP A 29 3.53 18.80 2.14
CA ASP A 29 2.98 19.65 1.08
C ASP A 29 3.03 19.06 -0.35
N LYS A 30 3.29 17.75 -0.48
CA LYS A 30 3.29 17.06 -1.78
C LYS A 30 2.23 15.99 -1.82
N GLU A 31 1.40 16.05 -2.85
CA GLU A 31 0.44 15.00 -3.14
C GLU A 31 1.10 13.82 -3.86
N LEU A 32 0.88 12.63 -3.36
CA LEU A 32 1.32 11.36 -3.92
C LEU A 32 0.09 10.49 -4.15
N PHE A 33 -0.07 9.99 -5.38
CA PHE A 33 -1.13 9.05 -5.70
C PHE A 33 -0.63 7.61 -5.52
N VAL A 34 -1.36 6.82 -4.72
CA VAL A 34 -1.08 5.39 -4.48
C VAL A 34 -2.08 4.55 -5.30
N PRO A 35 -1.69 4.08 -6.50
CA PRO A 35 -2.58 3.28 -7.34
C PRO A 35 -2.74 1.86 -6.80
N PHE A 36 -4.00 1.45 -6.58
CA PHE A 36 -4.35 0.08 -6.19
C PHE A 36 -3.88 -0.99 -7.18
N LYS A 37 -3.66 -0.62 -8.44
CA LYS A 37 -3.13 -1.54 -9.45
C LYS A 37 -1.72 -2.00 -9.12
N GLU A 38 -0.88 -1.11 -8.61
CA GLU A 38 0.52 -1.40 -8.25
C GLU A 38 0.62 -1.89 -6.79
N PHE A 39 -0.30 -1.43 -5.93
CA PHE A 39 -0.38 -1.78 -4.51
C PHE A 39 -1.73 -2.47 -4.19
N PRO A 40 -1.94 -3.73 -4.64
CA PRO A 40 -3.24 -4.38 -4.58
C PRO A 40 -3.74 -4.69 -3.17
N TRP A 41 -2.86 -4.69 -2.17
CA TRP A 41 -3.19 -4.99 -0.77
C TRP A 41 -4.14 -3.95 -0.16
N PHE A 42 -4.18 -2.74 -0.72
CA PHE A 42 -5.12 -1.70 -0.30
C PHE A 42 -6.49 -1.80 -0.98
N GLN A 43 -6.69 -2.67 -1.98
CA GLN A 43 -7.98 -2.76 -2.70
C GLN A 43 -9.13 -3.20 -1.79
N ASP A 44 -8.85 -4.13 -0.87
CA ASP A 44 -9.83 -4.71 0.04
C ASP A 44 -9.70 -4.15 1.47
N ALA A 45 -8.79 -3.18 1.68
CA ALA A 45 -8.60 -2.52 2.98
C ALA A 45 -9.78 -1.58 3.28
N SER A 46 -10.21 -1.56 4.54
CA SER A 46 -11.20 -0.60 5.02
C SER A 46 -10.66 0.82 4.96
N VAL A 47 -11.58 1.79 4.88
CA VAL A 47 -11.21 3.22 4.90
C VAL A 47 -10.44 3.55 6.17
N SER A 48 -10.83 3.00 7.33
CA SER A 48 -10.13 3.22 8.60
C SER A 48 -8.68 2.74 8.56
N GLU A 49 -8.44 1.56 7.99
CA GLU A 49 -7.09 1.01 7.85
C GLU A 49 -6.24 1.87 6.91
N ILE A 50 -6.80 2.34 5.79
CA ILE A 50 -6.07 3.22 4.85
C ILE A 50 -5.75 4.57 5.49
N MET A 51 -6.65 5.12 6.32
CA MET A 51 -6.47 6.40 7.00
C MET A 51 -5.40 6.33 8.11
N HIS A 52 -5.17 5.15 8.67
CA HIS A 52 -4.18 4.94 9.74
C HIS A 52 -2.77 4.76 9.14
N VAL A 53 -2.21 5.86 8.65
CA VAL A 53 -0.85 5.91 8.10
C VAL A 53 0.11 6.56 9.10
N GLU A 54 1.28 5.96 9.24
CA GLU A 54 2.41 6.48 9.99
C GLU A 54 3.56 6.84 9.04
N TRP A 55 4.32 7.88 9.41
CA TRP A 55 5.51 8.32 8.68
C TRP A 55 6.75 8.27 9.58
N PRO A 56 7.26 7.04 9.89
CA PRO A 56 8.36 6.86 10.82
C PRO A 56 9.69 7.42 10.30
N SER A 57 9.88 7.51 8.98
CA SER A 57 11.08 8.09 8.37
C SER A 57 10.77 8.76 7.04
N PRO A 58 11.58 9.73 6.57
CA PRO A 58 11.28 10.51 5.36
C PRO A 58 10.96 9.70 4.12
N ASN A 59 11.59 8.53 3.97
CA ASN A 59 11.41 7.67 2.81
C ASN A 59 10.39 6.55 3.05
N HIS A 60 9.88 6.39 4.27
CA HIS A 60 9.12 5.20 4.64
C HIS A 60 7.76 5.54 5.24
N LEU A 61 6.71 5.01 4.62
CA LEU A 61 5.33 5.04 5.07
C LEU A 61 4.97 3.67 5.65
N TYR A 62 4.16 3.65 6.70
CA TYR A 62 3.74 2.42 7.35
C TYR A 62 2.25 2.46 7.68
N TRP A 63 1.53 1.39 7.35
CA TRP A 63 0.13 1.17 7.73
C TRP A 63 0.08 0.05 8.78
N PRO A 64 0.09 0.39 10.08
CA PRO A 64 0.14 -0.59 11.16
C PRO A 64 -1.02 -1.59 11.14
N ASP A 65 -2.22 -1.15 10.78
CA ASP A 65 -3.39 -2.03 10.78
C ASP A 65 -3.36 -3.04 9.62
N LEU A 66 -2.64 -2.72 8.54
CA LEU A 66 -2.48 -3.58 7.37
C LEU A 66 -1.18 -4.39 7.40
N ASP A 67 -0.27 -4.09 8.33
CA ASP A 67 1.10 -4.59 8.34
C ASP A 67 1.80 -4.35 6.99
N VAL A 68 1.60 -3.14 6.45
CA VAL A 68 2.10 -2.75 5.12
C VAL A 68 3.09 -1.61 5.23
N ASP A 69 4.22 -1.77 4.55
CA ASP A 69 5.30 -0.80 4.51
C ASP A 69 5.54 -0.35 3.05
N LEU A 70 5.72 0.95 2.83
CA LEU A 70 5.96 1.54 1.51
C LEU A 70 7.12 2.53 1.51
N ASP A 71 7.94 2.48 0.47
CA ASP A 71 8.92 3.53 0.20
C ASP A 71 8.30 4.61 -0.69
N THR A 72 8.50 5.88 -0.33
CA THR A 72 8.03 7.03 -1.11
C THR A 72 8.54 7.03 -2.56
N GLU A 73 9.72 6.50 -2.83
CA GLU A 73 10.29 6.37 -4.17
C GLU A 73 9.58 5.28 -4.99
N SER A 74 9.05 4.23 -4.33
CA SER A 74 8.25 3.21 -5.01
C SER A 74 6.90 3.76 -5.48
N ILE A 75 6.36 4.77 -4.78
CA ILE A 75 5.13 5.46 -5.19
C ILE A 75 5.42 6.44 -6.35
N LYS A 76 6.55 7.13 -6.33
CA LYS A 76 6.95 8.10 -7.37
C LYS A 76 7.39 7.42 -8.68
N ALA A 77 8.01 6.25 -8.59
CA ALA A 77 8.56 5.51 -9.72
C ALA A 77 8.22 4.01 -9.63
N PRO A 78 6.92 3.63 -9.70
CA PRO A 78 6.48 2.25 -9.55
C PRO A 78 7.08 1.32 -10.61
N GLU A 79 7.43 1.82 -11.80
CA GLU A 79 8.08 1.05 -12.86
C GLU A 79 9.47 0.52 -12.50
N LYS A 80 10.14 1.15 -11.53
CA LYS A 80 11.47 0.71 -11.05
C LYS A 80 11.37 -0.40 -10.00
N PHE A 81 10.21 -0.53 -9.37
CA PHE A 81 9.96 -1.46 -8.27
C PHE A 81 8.67 -2.25 -8.54
N PRO A 82 8.68 -3.24 -9.45
CA PRO A 82 7.51 -4.08 -9.68
C PRO A 82 7.25 -4.95 -8.44
N LEU A 83 6.41 -4.44 -7.51
CA LEU A 83 6.03 -5.13 -6.28
C LEU A 83 5.02 -6.26 -6.50
N ILE A 84 4.57 -6.43 -7.75
CA ILE A 84 3.80 -7.57 -8.18
C ILE A 84 4.78 -8.67 -8.59
N SER A 85 5.02 -9.62 -7.69
CA SER A 85 5.59 -10.92 -8.08
C SER A 85 4.73 -11.48 -9.20
N ARG A 86 5.31 -11.51 -10.40
CA ARG A 86 4.67 -11.99 -11.62
C ARG A 86 4.37 -13.47 -11.37
N LYS A 87 3.15 -13.77 -10.88
CA LYS A 87 2.68 -15.15 -10.67
C LYS A 87 3.01 -15.91 -11.95
N SER A 88 4.02 -16.77 -11.90
CA SER A 88 4.27 -17.71 -12.98
C SER A 88 2.97 -18.49 -13.10
N ARG A 89 2.32 -18.40 -14.26
CA ARG A 89 1.13 -19.20 -14.54
C ARG A 89 1.61 -20.65 -14.48
N THR A 90 1.50 -21.30 -13.33
CA THR A 90 1.66 -22.75 -13.24
C THR A 90 0.64 -23.34 -14.18
N ALA A 91 1.15 -23.92 -15.27
CA ALA A 91 0.35 -24.51 -16.33
C ALA A 91 -0.68 -25.45 -15.70
N LYS A 92 -1.96 -25.26 -16.05
CA LYS A 92 -3.02 -26.22 -15.75
C LYS A 92 -2.56 -27.58 -16.30
N HIS A 93 -2.24 -28.52 -15.42
CA HIS A 93 -2.10 -29.91 -15.83
C HIS A 93 -3.43 -30.35 -16.48
N PRO A 94 -3.41 -30.89 -17.70
CA PRO A 94 -4.63 -31.38 -18.33
C PRO A 94 -5.17 -32.55 -17.51
N ARG A 95 -6.44 -32.45 -17.12
CA ARG A 95 -7.21 -33.57 -16.56
C ARG A 95 -7.14 -34.73 -17.54
N ARG A 96 -6.49 -35.83 -17.16
CA ARG A 96 -6.68 -37.12 -17.83
C ARG A 96 -8.13 -37.56 -17.59
N GLN A 97 -8.96 -37.45 -18.62
CA GLN A 97 -10.20 -38.20 -18.69
C GLN A 97 -9.83 -39.68 -18.79
N ALA A 98 -10.17 -40.46 -17.76
CA ALA A 98 -10.19 -41.91 -17.88
C ALA A 98 -11.52 -42.27 -18.56
N GLN A 99 -11.42 -42.66 -19.84
CA GLN A 99 -12.49 -43.27 -20.61
C GLN A 99 -12.37 -44.79 -20.49
N THR A 100 -13.48 -45.43 -20.11
CA THR A 100 -14.00 -46.69 -20.66
C THR A 100 -13.18 -47.98 -20.49
N ARG A 101 -13.63 -48.88 -19.61
CA ARG A 101 -14.31 -50.14 -19.98
C ARG A 101 -14.79 -50.91 -18.75
#